data_AF-A0A5J6WTN0-F1
#
_entry.id   AF-A0A5J6WTN0-F1
#
_cell.length_a   1.000
_cell.length_b   1.000
_cell.length_c   1.000
_cell.angle_alpha   90.00
_cell.angle_beta   90.00
_cell.angle_gamma   90.00
#
_symmetry.space_group_name_H-M   'P 1'
#
loop_
_entity.id
_entity.type
_entity.pdbx_description
1 polymer ?
#
loop_
_entity_poly.entity_id
_entity_poly.type
_entity_poly.pdbx_seq_one_letter_code
_entity_poly.pdbx_strand_id
1 'polypeptide(L)'
;MSTDLSWLAQLRDIHPAPPLDEGRLTALSLLLVLLALLPLLIRVRQWRRRRAWLRHWQAATWPERHAALRRLTASRWPDLATQPTPAWLAALETRCGARLSGWAPEWDRWIYGALPVPPSAAQAIEAALPRLLAACPAPLRWQP
;
A
#
# COMPACT_ATOMS: atom_id res chain seq x y z
N MET A 1 30.02 34.44 10.55
CA MET A 1 30.72 33.41 11.35
C MET A 1 31.18 32.34 10.39
N SER A 2 32.42 32.44 9.92
CA SER A 2 33.00 31.49 8.96
C SER A 2 33.56 30.30 9.73
N THR A 3 33.06 29.10 9.46
CA THR A 3 33.61 27.87 10.02
C THR A 3 34.99 27.61 9.39
N ASP A 4 36.04 27.73 10.20
CA ASP A 4 37.40 27.31 9.81
C ASP A 4 37.44 25.79 9.63
N LEU A 5 37.55 25.35 8.38
CA LEU A 5 37.67 23.94 8.00
C LEU A 5 39.13 23.47 7.93
N SER A 6 40.05 24.22 8.55
CA SER A 6 41.49 23.93 8.57
C SER A 6 41.81 22.56 9.19
N TRP A 7 41.05 22.15 10.21
CA TRP A 7 41.16 20.83 10.82
C TRP A 7 40.79 19.68 9.85
N LEU A 8 39.89 19.94 8.90
CA LEU A 8 39.43 18.95 7.91
C LEU A 8 40.51 18.69 6.85
N ALA A 9 41.29 19.73 6.51
CA ALA A 9 42.49 19.59 5.69
C ALA A 9 43.59 18.80 6.42
N GLN A 10 43.79 19.07 7.72
CA GLN A 10 44.76 18.35 8.56
C GLN A 10 44.42 16.86 8.73
N LEU A 11 43.13 16.52 8.82
CA LEU A 11 42.67 15.13 8.90
C LEU A 11 42.89 14.35 7.59
N ARG A 12 42.80 15.02 6.44
CA ARG A 12 43.03 14.44 5.11
C ARG A 12 44.51 14.11 4.86
N ASP A 13 45.41 14.80 5.53
CA ASP A 13 46.86 14.58 5.44
C ASP A 13 47.32 13.31 6.18
N ILE A 14 46.65 12.96 7.28
CA ILE A 14 46.99 11.77 8.09
C ILE A 14 46.54 10.46 7.42
N HIS A 15 45.49 10.52 6.59
CA HIS A 15 45.01 9.39 5.78
C HIS A 15 44.71 9.87 4.35
N PRO A 16 45.70 9.86 3.43
CA PRO A 16 45.43 10.18 2.03
C PRO A 16 44.41 9.17 1.50
N ALA A 17 43.22 9.67 1.13
CA ALA A 17 42.23 8.82 0.48
C ALA A 17 42.86 8.24 -0.81
N PRO A 18 42.84 6.91 -1.01
CA PRO A 18 43.38 6.32 -2.22
C PRO A 18 42.70 6.94 -3.45
N PRO A 19 43.44 7.20 -4.54
CA PRO A 19 42.89 7.86 -5.71
C PRO A 19 41.62 7.15 -6.18
N LEU A 20 40.62 7.93 -6.58
CA LEU A 20 39.43 7.42 -7.23
C LEU A 20 39.86 6.89 -8.60
N ASP A 21 40.14 5.58 -8.68
CA ASP A 21 40.36 4.93 -9.96
C ASP A 21 39.03 4.88 -10.76
N GLU A 22 39.16 4.73 -12.08
CA GLU A 22 38.03 4.66 -13.01
C GLU A 22 37.07 3.50 -12.68
N GLY A 23 37.57 2.41 -12.11
CA GLY A 23 36.78 1.26 -11.65
C GLY A 23 35.93 1.59 -10.43
N ARG A 24 36.44 2.35 -9.45
CA ARG A 24 35.70 2.81 -8.27
C ARG A 24 34.64 3.83 -8.65
N LEU A 25 34.94 4.74 -9.58
CA LEU A 25 33.94 5.67 -10.13
C LEU A 25 32.82 4.92 -10.87
N THR A 26 33.18 3.90 -11.66
CA THR A 26 32.20 3.04 -12.34
C THR A 26 31.36 2.23 -11.36
N ALA A 27 31.97 1.67 -10.32
CA ALA A 27 31.26 0.92 -9.28
C ALA A 27 30.28 1.82 -8.51
N LEU A 28 30.70 3.05 -8.15
CA LEU A 28 29.84 4.03 -7.48
C LEU A 28 28.69 4.50 -8.39
N SER A 29 28.95 4.74 -9.69
CA SER A 29 27.90 5.12 -10.63
C SER A 29 26.87 3.99 -10.82
N LEU A 30 27.32 2.74 -10.93
CA LEU A 30 26.44 1.57 -10.98
C LEU A 30 25.63 1.40 -9.69
N LEU A 31 26.24 1.62 -8.53
CA LEU A 31 25.54 1.56 -7.24
C LEU A 31 24.43 2.62 -7.17
N LEU A 32 24.70 3.85 -7.59
CA LEU A 32 23.71 4.92 -7.64
C LEU A 32 22.56 4.59 -8.60
N VAL A 33 22.87 4.04 -9.77
CA VAL A 33 21.85 3.57 -10.73
C VAL A 33 20.98 2.47 -10.10
N LEU A 34 21.58 1.48 -9.43
CA LEU A 34 20.84 0.41 -8.76
C LEU A 34 19.94 0.95 -7.64
N LEU A 35 20.45 1.90 -6.86
CA LEU A 35 19.70 2.56 -5.79
C LEU A 35 18.50 3.34 -6.34
N ALA A 36 18.65 3.98 -7.50
CA ALA A 36 17.59 4.70 -8.18
C ALA A 36 16.55 3.76 -8.83
N LEU A 37 16.97 2.60 -9.31
CA LEU A 37 16.08 1.59 -9.90
C LEU A 37 15.22 0.85 -8.87
N LEU A 38 15.72 0.66 -7.66
CA LEU A 38 15.01 -0.06 -6.60
C LEU A 38 13.60 0.51 -6.28
N PRO A 39 13.42 1.82 -6.00
CA PRO A 39 12.09 2.38 -5.74
C PRO A 39 11.16 2.28 -6.97
N LEU A 40 11.70 2.37 -8.18
CA LEU A 40 10.93 2.20 -9.41
C LEU A 40 10.38 0.76 -9.50
N LEU A 41 11.22 -0.24 -9.26
CA LEU A 41 10.79 -1.65 -9.25
C LEU A 41 9.74 -1.92 -8.18
N ILE A 42 9.88 -1.33 -6.99
CA ILE A 42 8.89 -1.44 -5.92
C ILE A 42 7.55 -0.82 -6.36
N ARG A 43 7.57 0.39 -6.94
CA ARG A 43 6.35 1.06 -7.44
C ARG A 43 5.68 0.27 -8.56
N VAL A 44 6.44 -0.26 -9.52
CA VAL A 44 5.90 -1.10 -10.61
C VAL A 44 5.26 -2.36 -10.04
N ARG A 45 5.90 -3.02 -9.07
CA ARG A 45 5.32 -4.20 -8.40
C ARG A 45 4.02 -3.87 -7.66
N GLN A 46 4.00 -2.78 -6.88
CA GLN A 46 2.80 -2.33 -6.17
C GLN A 46 1.66 -1.99 -7.15
N TRP A 47 1.96 -1.30 -8.24
CA TRP A 47 0.98 -0.95 -9.28
C TRP A 47 0.42 -2.19 -9.97
N ARG A 48 1.26 -3.16 -10.34
CA ARG A 48 0.81 -4.43 -10.95
C ARG A 48 -0.12 -5.19 -10.01
N ARG A 49 0.22 -5.26 -8.72
CA ARG A 49 -0.62 -5.89 -7.68
C ARG A 49 -1.95 -5.19 -7.52
N ARG A 50 -1.94 -3.86 -7.41
CA ARG A 50 -3.16 -3.06 -7.31
C ARG A 50 -4.07 -3.28 -8.53
N ARG A 51 -3.51 -3.31 -9.73
CA ARG A 51 -4.28 -3.61 -10.95
C ARG A 51 -4.84 -5.02 -10.97
N ALA A 52 -4.06 -6.02 -10.56
CA ALA A 52 -4.55 -7.40 -10.48
C ALA A 52 -5.70 -7.53 -9.48
N TRP A 53 -5.56 -6.92 -8.30
CA TRP A 53 -6.60 -6.88 -7.28
C TRP A 53 -7.88 -6.19 -7.79
N LEU A 54 -7.75 -5.02 -8.44
CA LEU A 54 -8.89 -4.30 -9.03
C LEU A 54 -9.59 -5.09 -10.14
N ARG A 55 -8.84 -5.83 -10.98
CA ARG A 55 -9.45 -6.71 -11.98
C ARG A 55 -10.26 -7.83 -11.35
N HIS A 56 -9.72 -8.46 -10.30
CA HIS A 56 -10.47 -9.47 -9.56
C HIS A 56 -11.72 -8.85 -8.89
N TRP A 57 -11.59 -7.68 -8.26
CA TRP A 57 -12.70 -6.95 -7.66
C TRP A 57 -13.85 -6.69 -8.66
N GLN A 58 -13.53 -6.26 -9.87
CA GLN A 58 -14.52 -5.97 -10.90
C GLN A 58 -15.25 -7.23 -11.37
N ALA A 59 -14.54 -8.36 -11.50
CA ALA A 59 -15.12 -9.63 -11.90
C ALA A 59 -15.83 -10.38 -10.75
N ALA A 60 -15.55 -10.01 -9.50
CA ALA A 60 -16.04 -10.69 -8.31
C ALA A 60 -17.50 -10.36 -8.01
N THR A 61 -18.22 -11.38 -7.51
CA THR A 61 -19.53 -11.24 -6.89
C THR A 61 -19.45 -10.47 -5.56
N TRP A 62 -20.57 -9.98 -5.03
CA TRP A 62 -20.58 -9.26 -3.75
C TRP A 62 -19.99 -10.03 -2.57
N PRO A 63 -20.27 -11.35 -2.40
CA PRO A 63 -19.64 -12.15 -1.36
C PRO A 63 -18.11 -12.23 -1.51
N GLU A 64 -17.63 -12.41 -2.73
CA GLU A 64 -16.19 -12.44 -3.03
C GLU A 64 -15.54 -11.07 -2.81
N ARG A 65 -16.21 -9.98 -3.17
CA ARG A 65 -15.79 -8.61 -2.87
C ARG A 65 -15.67 -8.37 -1.37
N HIS A 66 -16.64 -8.81 -0.57
CA HIS A 66 -16.56 -8.74 0.88
C HIS A 66 -15.35 -9.53 1.41
N ALA A 67 -15.16 -10.78 0.99
CA ALA A 67 -14.00 -11.58 1.37
C ALA A 67 -12.67 -10.91 0.95
N ALA A 68 -12.63 -10.30 -0.24
CA ALA A 68 -11.49 -9.57 -0.73
C ALA A 68 -11.13 -8.36 0.14
N LEU A 69 -12.12 -7.57 0.56
CA LEU A 69 -11.92 -6.44 1.47
C LEU A 69 -11.49 -6.90 2.86
N ARG A 70 -12.08 -7.98 3.38
CA ARG A 70 -11.68 -8.56 4.67
C ARG A 70 -10.22 -9.00 4.63
N ARG A 71 -9.80 -9.71 3.58
CA ARG A 71 -8.40 -10.12 3.38
C ARG A 71 -7.46 -8.92 3.22
N LEU A 72 -7.85 -7.93 2.43
CA LEU A 72 -7.08 -6.69 2.22
C LEU A 72 -6.84 -5.97 3.56
N THR A 73 -7.90 -5.76 4.33
CA THR A 73 -7.84 -5.00 5.58
C THR A 73 -7.13 -5.78 6.68
N ALA A 74 -7.35 -7.09 6.79
CA ALA A 74 -6.63 -7.97 7.71
C ALA A 74 -5.11 -8.00 7.46
N SER A 75 -4.68 -7.88 6.19
CA SER A 75 -3.25 -7.87 5.86
C SER A 75 -2.50 -6.66 6.44
N ARG A 76 -3.19 -5.53 6.60
CA ARG A 76 -2.64 -4.30 7.20
C ARG A 76 -2.93 -4.23 8.70
N TRP A 77 -4.09 -4.72 9.11
CA TRP A 77 -4.66 -4.62 10.44
C TRP A 77 -5.22 -5.98 10.88
N PRO A 78 -4.35 -6.83 11.45
CA PRO A 78 -4.73 -8.19 11.82
C PRO A 78 -5.89 -8.27 12.83
N ASP A 79 -6.02 -7.25 13.67
CA ASP A 79 -7.07 -7.11 14.68
C ASP A 79 -8.48 -7.01 14.07
N LEU A 80 -8.59 -6.57 12.82
CA LEU A 80 -9.87 -6.49 12.12
C LEU A 80 -10.39 -7.84 11.63
N ALA A 81 -9.54 -8.87 11.57
CA ALA A 81 -9.89 -10.16 10.98
C ALA A 81 -11.03 -10.89 11.73
N THR A 82 -11.10 -10.69 13.05
CA THR A 82 -12.10 -11.33 13.92
C THR A 82 -13.29 -10.42 14.24
N GLN A 83 -13.24 -9.16 13.85
CA GLN A 83 -14.32 -8.21 14.15
C GLN A 83 -15.58 -8.54 13.35
N PRO A 84 -16.78 -8.42 13.95
CA PRO A 84 -18.05 -8.54 13.24
C PRO A 84 -18.20 -7.39 12.23
N THR A 85 -19.02 -7.60 11.19
CA THR A 85 -19.17 -6.66 10.06
C THR A 85 -19.40 -5.21 10.48
N PRO A 86 -20.30 -4.89 11.44
CA PRO A 86 -20.55 -3.50 11.83
C PRO A 86 -19.31 -2.84 12.45
N ALA A 87 -18.63 -3.53 13.37
CA ALA A 87 -17.43 -3.03 14.02
C ALA A 87 -16.27 -2.86 13.01
N TRP A 88 -16.14 -3.81 12.08
CA TRP A 88 -15.17 -3.75 11.00
C TRP A 88 -15.39 -2.52 10.11
N LEU A 89 -16.62 -2.27 9.66
CA LEU A 89 -16.94 -1.10 8.82
C LEU A 89 -16.68 0.23 9.54
N ALA A 90 -17.04 0.32 10.82
CA ALA A 90 -16.74 1.50 11.64
C ALA A 90 -15.23 1.73 11.77
N ALA A 91 -14.45 0.67 11.97
CA ALA A 91 -12.99 0.77 12.03
C ALA A 91 -12.38 1.24 10.70
N LEU A 92 -12.94 0.82 9.56
CA LEU A 92 -12.50 1.33 8.24
C LEU A 92 -12.81 2.81 8.05
N GLU A 93 -13.93 3.29 8.58
CA GLU A 93 -14.22 4.71 8.56
C GLU A 93 -13.21 5.52 9.37
N THR A 94 -12.89 5.06 10.58
CA THR A 94 -11.89 5.72 11.43
C THR A 94 -10.48 5.69 10.83
N ARG A 95 -10.06 4.55 10.24
CA ARG A 95 -8.68 4.37 9.79
C ARG A 95 -8.40 4.88 8.37
N CYS A 96 -9.41 4.87 7.50
CA CYS A 96 -9.25 5.20 6.08
C CYS A 96 -10.10 6.40 5.64
N GLY A 97 -11.00 6.89 6.49
CA GLY A 97 -12.03 7.87 6.11
C GLY A 97 -13.06 7.31 5.12
N ALA A 98 -13.14 5.98 4.99
CA ALA A 98 -14.11 5.32 4.12
C ALA A 98 -15.47 5.25 4.84
N ARG A 99 -16.41 6.13 4.47
CA ARG A 99 -17.75 6.21 5.05
C ARG A 99 -18.62 5.01 4.64
N LEU A 100 -18.36 3.86 5.25
CA LEU A 100 -19.05 2.60 4.98
C LEU A 100 -19.92 2.14 6.15
N SER A 101 -19.79 2.76 7.33
CA SER A 101 -20.53 2.37 8.54
C SER A 101 -22.05 2.51 8.37
N GLY A 102 -22.52 3.48 7.58
CA GLY A 102 -23.94 3.69 7.29
C GLY A 102 -24.63 2.52 6.59
N TRP A 103 -23.87 1.62 5.97
CA TRP A 103 -24.40 0.43 5.30
C TRP A 103 -24.32 -0.83 6.17
N ALA A 104 -23.79 -0.74 7.39
CA ALA A 104 -23.70 -1.88 8.29
C ALA A 104 -25.01 -2.65 8.51
N PRO A 105 -26.20 -2.01 8.60
CA PRO A 105 -27.47 -2.74 8.82
C PRO A 105 -27.85 -3.65 7.65
N GLU A 106 -27.57 -3.23 6.42
CA GLU A 106 -27.92 -3.97 5.20
C GLU A 106 -26.78 -4.82 4.65
N TRP A 107 -25.54 -4.57 5.08
CA TRP A 107 -24.34 -5.22 4.53
C TRP A 107 -24.44 -6.75 4.54
N ASP A 108 -24.76 -7.35 5.69
CA ASP A 108 -24.84 -8.81 5.77
C ASP A 108 -26.01 -9.37 4.93
N ARG A 109 -27.08 -8.59 4.71
CA ARG A 109 -28.19 -8.98 3.84
C ARG A 109 -27.83 -8.94 2.35
N TRP A 110 -26.89 -8.10 1.97
CA TRP A 110 -26.33 -8.05 0.62
C TRP A 110 -25.32 -9.16 0.35
N ILE A 111 -24.53 -9.49 1.36
CA ILE A 111 -23.45 -10.47 1.25
C ILE A 111 -23.97 -11.90 1.41
N TYR A 112 -24.84 -12.14 2.38
CA TYR A 112 -25.32 -13.48 2.75
C TYR A 112 -26.81 -13.68 2.46
N GLY A 113 -27.55 -12.61 2.21
CA GLY A 113 -28.96 -12.67 1.86
C GLY A 113 -29.19 -12.63 0.34
N ALA A 114 -30.46 -12.81 -0.05
CA ALA A 114 -30.89 -12.70 -1.44
C ALA A 114 -31.15 -11.24 -1.88
N LEU A 115 -30.76 -10.25 -1.07
CA LEU A 115 -31.04 -8.85 -1.36
C LEU A 115 -29.99 -8.29 -2.33
N PRO A 116 -30.38 -7.78 -3.51
CA PRO A 116 -29.43 -7.15 -4.42
C PRO A 116 -28.87 -5.87 -3.80
N VAL A 117 -27.59 -5.59 -4.05
CA VAL A 117 -26.97 -4.33 -3.62
C VAL A 117 -27.52 -3.19 -4.46
N PRO A 118 -28.05 -2.12 -3.83
CA PRO A 118 -28.56 -0.98 -4.57
C PRO A 118 -27.40 -0.26 -5.29
N PRO A 119 -27.64 0.31 -6.49
CA PRO A 119 -26.59 0.94 -7.29
C PRO A 119 -25.90 2.11 -6.57
N SER A 120 -26.62 2.83 -5.71
CA SER A 120 -26.07 3.90 -4.88
C SER A 120 -25.03 3.40 -3.87
N ALA A 121 -25.31 2.28 -3.19
CA ALA A 121 -24.37 1.65 -2.27
C ALA A 121 -23.16 1.10 -3.01
N ALA A 122 -23.37 0.45 -4.16
CA ALA A 122 -22.29 -0.02 -5.02
C ALA A 122 -21.34 1.14 -5.40
N GLN A 123 -21.88 2.25 -5.91
CA GLN A 123 -21.09 3.42 -6.27
C GLN A 123 -20.35 4.03 -5.08
N ALA A 124 -20.97 4.09 -3.90
CA ALA A 124 -20.32 4.58 -2.69
C ALA A 124 -19.12 3.71 -2.27
N ILE A 125 -19.26 2.38 -2.37
CA ILE A 125 -18.18 1.43 -2.09
C ILE A 125 -17.05 1.58 -3.11
N GLU A 126 -17.37 1.68 -4.40
CA GLU A 126 -16.38 1.90 -5.46
C GLU A 126 -15.63 3.25 -5.26
N ALA A 127 -16.34 4.30 -4.84
CA ALA A 127 -15.74 5.60 -4.51
C ALA A 127 -14.85 5.57 -3.25
N ALA A 128 -15.04 4.59 -2.37
CA ALA A 128 -14.21 4.39 -1.18
C ALA A 128 -12.93 3.58 -1.47
N LEU A 129 -12.91 2.76 -2.52
CA LEU A 129 -11.77 1.90 -2.86
C LEU A 129 -10.42 2.63 -2.97
N PRO A 130 -10.31 3.83 -3.58
CA PRO A 130 -9.02 4.52 -3.64
C PRO A 130 -8.43 4.82 -2.26
N ARG A 131 -9.28 5.20 -1.29
CA ARG A 131 -8.86 5.47 0.09
C ARG A 131 -8.46 4.18 0.81
N LEU A 132 -9.24 3.11 0.62
CA LEU A 132 -8.93 1.79 1.17
C LEU A 132 -7.60 1.25 0.64
N LEU A 133 -7.35 1.36 -0.67
CA LEU A 133 -6.11 0.89 -1.30
C LEU A 133 -4.90 1.78 -0.98
N ALA A 134 -5.12 3.04 -0.62
CA ALA A 134 -4.07 3.92 -0.11
C ALA A 134 -3.67 3.54 1.33
N ALA A 135 -4.64 3.20 2.18
CA ALA A 135 -4.40 2.79 3.57
C ALA A 135 -3.92 1.33 3.70
N CYS A 136 -4.41 0.45 2.83
CA CYS A 136 -4.12 -0.98 2.78
C CYS A 136 -3.53 -1.34 1.41
N PRO A 137 -2.19 -1.37 1.26
CA PRO A 137 -1.58 -1.80 0.01
C PRO A 137 -1.98 -3.25 -0.29
N ALA A 138 -2.23 -3.57 -1.57
CA ALA A 138 -2.64 -4.90 -1.99
C ALA A 138 -1.67 -5.97 -1.44
N PRO A 139 -2.19 -7.08 -0.87
CA PRO A 139 -1.37 -8.05 -0.15
C PRO A 139 -0.30 -8.66 -1.05
N LEU A 140 0.83 -9.04 -0.44
CA LEU A 140 1.97 -9.68 -1.11
C LEU A 140 1.60 -10.97 -1.84
N ARG A 141 0.60 -11.70 -1.33
CA ARG A 141 0.04 -12.92 -1.90
C ARG A 141 -1.46 -12.74 -2.05
N TRP A 142 -1.88 -12.13 -3.16
CA TRP A 142 -3.27 -12.21 -3.58
C TRP A 142 -3.47 -13.53 -4.32
N GLN A 143 -4.13 -14.49 -3.68
CA GLN A 143 -4.69 -15.67 -4.34
C GLN A 143 -6.20 -15.41 -4.50
N PRO A 144 -6.75 -15.50 -5.73
CA PRO A 144 -8.18 -15.32 -5.96
C PRO A 144 -8.99 -16.34 -5.14
#